data_AF-A0A969INW3-F1
#
_entry.id   AF-A0A969INW3-F1
#
_cell.length_a   1.000
_cell.length_b   1.000
_cell.length_c   1.000
_cell.angle_alpha   90.00
_cell.angle_beta   90.00
_cell.angle_gamma   90.00
#
_symmetry.space_group_name_H-M   'P 1'
#
loop_
_entity.id
_entity.type
_entity.pdbx_description
1 polymer ?
#
loop_
_entity_poly.entity_id
_entity_poly.type
_entity_poly.pdbx_seq_one_letter_code
_entity_poly.pdbx_strand_id
1 'polypeptide(L)'
;MRHSVDFLLGHGPRSLTGVDPTLTVLDYLRTVEHRKGTKEGCNEGDCGACTVVLARPDGDRLRYHAVNSCIQLVPTLDGCQILTVEDLHGPDGELHPIQRAMVETHGSQCGFCTPGFVMSLFPVWREGGAPSRAEIADTLAGNLCRCTGYGPILAAAEQLRSTPGAAAHLVDREAEVLAQLKAMDDGETMTVERDGRRFFAPASLDALAELLLAHPAATVLAGSTDIGLWVTKQDRRLDTIIWIGRVAELRALLRFLFVLCC
;
A
#
# COMPACT_ATOMS: atom_id res chain seq x y z
N MET A 1 13.88 -3.38 21.05
CA MET A 1 13.76 -3.61 19.60
C MET A 1 12.75 -4.71 19.42
N ARG A 2 11.73 -4.48 18.60
CA ARG A 2 10.69 -5.47 18.30
C ARG A 2 11.12 -6.37 17.15
N HIS A 3 10.81 -7.67 17.23
CA HIS A 3 11.25 -8.71 16.28
C HIS A 3 10.14 -9.24 15.35
N SER A 4 9.06 -8.48 15.20
CA SER A 4 7.90 -8.81 14.38
C SER A 4 7.56 -7.65 13.44
N VAL A 5 6.89 -7.97 12.34
CA VAL A 5 6.19 -7.00 11.48
C VAL A 5 4.71 -7.11 11.80
N ASP A 6 4.12 -6.03 12.32
CA ASP A 6 2.74 -6.04 12.80
C ASP A 6 1.87 -5.11 11.94
N PHE A 7 0.80 -5.66 11.37
CA PHE A 7 -0.08 -4.96 10.43
C PHE A 7 -1.47 -5.60 10.37
N LEU A 8 -2.40 -4.96 9.68
CA LEU A 8 -3.74 -5.50 9.41
C LEU A 8 -3.84 -5.96 7.94
N LEU A 9 -4.25 -7.20 7.70
CA LEU A 9 -4.66 -7.68 6.37
C LEU A 9 -6.18 -7.72 6.31
N GLY A 10 -6.79 -6.83 5.53
CA GLY A 10 -8.22 -6.54 5.68
C GLY A 10 -8.48 -6.03 7.09
N HIS A 11 -9.27 -6.75 7.87
CA HIS A 11 -9.51 -6.47 9.29
C HIS A 11 -8.81 -7.45 10.25
N GLY A 12 -8.02 -8.40 9.72
CA GLY A 12 -7.34 -9.41 10.52
C GLY A 12 -5.92 -8.98 10.89
N PRO A 13 -5.53 -9.00 12.17
CA PRO A 13 -4.15 -8.72 12.55
C PRO A 13 -3.20 -9.80 12.05
N ARG A 14 -1.98 -9.38 11.72
CA ARG A 14 -0.85 -10.23 11.38
C ARG A 14 0.36 -9.77 12.19
N SER A 15 1.09 -10.73 12.71
CA SER A 15 2.37 -10.55 13.38
C SER A 15 3.33 -11.56 12.81
N LEU A 16 4.28 -11.09 12.01
CA LEU A 16 5.20 -11.96 11.27
C LEU A 16 6.61 -11.86 11.85
N THR A 17 7.18 -12.99 12.27
CA THR A 17 8.57 -13.11 12.72
C THR A 17 9.40 -13.84 11.66
N GLY A 18 10.72 -13.60 11.64
CA GLY A 18 11.61 -14.28 10.69
C GLY A 18 11.24 -14.03 9.22
N VAL A 19 10.77 -12.82 8.91
CA VAL A 19 10.39 -12.43 7.55
C VAL A 19 11.64 -12.24 6.71
N ASP A 20 11.64 -12.74 5.47
CA ASP A 20 12.69 -12.41 4.52
C ASP A 20 12.67 -10.88 4.23
N PRO A 21 13.79 -10.16 4.45
CA PRO A 21 13.89 -8.71 4.21
C PRO A 21 13.42 -8.25 2.83
N THR A 22 13.47 -9.13 1.82
CA THR A 22 13.10 -8.84 0.43
C THR A 22 11.85 -9.59 -0.03
N LEU A 23 11.07 -10.21 0.87
CA LEU A 23 9.78 -10.81 0.51
C LEU A 23 8.84 -9.74 -0.03
N THR A 24 8.39 -9.89 -1.28
CA THR A 24 7.42 -8.95 -1.86
C THR A 24 6.03 -9.16 -1.26
N VAL A 25 5.26 -8.09 -1.15
CA VAL A 25 3.87 -8.15 -0.68
C VAL A 25 3.03 -9.03 -1.61
N LEU A 26 3.28 -8.97 -2.93
CA LEU A 26 2.60 -9.80 -3.91
C LEU A 26 2.83 -11.29 -3.65
N ASP A 27 4.08 -11.70 -3.44
CA ASP A 27 4.41 -13.10 -3.15
C ASP A 27 3.80 -13.56 -1.85
N TYR A 28 3.89 -12.74 -0.79
CA TYR A 28 3.27 -13.04 0.50
C TYR A 28 1.76 -13.25 0.37
N LEU A 29 1.04 -12.34 -0.30
CA LEU A 29 -0.41 -12.45 -0.49
C LEU A 29 -0.78 -13.75 -1.24
N ARG A 30 -0.05 -14.09 -2.29
CA ARG A 30 -0.41 -15.20 -3.19
C ARG A 30 0.04 -16.57 -2.68
N THR A 31 1.21 -16.63 -2.06
CA THR A 31 1.87 -17.90 -1.67
C THR A 31 1.67 -18.26 -0.21
N VAL A 32 1.54 -17.27 0.68
CA VAL A 32 1.36 -17.49 2.13
C VAL A 32 -0.10 -17.31 2.52
N GLU A 33 -0.71 -16.17 2.20
CA GLU A 33 -2.12 -15.89 2.57
C GLU A 33 -3.12 -16.49 1.57
N HIS A 34 -2.64 -17.03 0.44
CA HIS A 34 -3.44 -17.60 -0.65
C HIS A 34 -4.54 -16.67 -1.19
N ARG A 35 -4.36 -15.35 -1.06
CA ARG A 35 -5.21 -14.30 -1.62
C ARG A 35 -4.75 -13.98 -3.04
N LYS A 36 -5.39 -14.65 -4.00
CA LYS A 36 -4.94 -14.70 -5.41
C LYS A 36 -5.64 -13.67 -6.30
N GLY A 37 -6.49 -12.80 -5.77
CA GLY A 37 -7.15 -11.71 -6.48
C GLY A 37 -6.14 -10.73 -7.05
N THR A 38 -5.15 -10.35 -6.26
CA THR A 38 -3.98 -9.56 -6.69
C THR A 38 -3.10 -10.37 -7.66
N LYS A 39 -2.73 -9.78 -8.80
CA LYS A 39 -2.05 -10.49 -9.91
C LYS A 39 -0.63 -10.03 -10.14
N GLU A 40 0.22 -10.97 -10.56
CA GLU A 40 1.53 -10.67 -11.12
C GLU A 40 1.41 -10.47 -12.64
N GLY A 41 1.71 -9.27 -13.13
CA GLY A 41 1.71 -8.98 -14.57
C GLY A 41 3.11 -8.72 -15.12
N CYS A 42 3.78 -7.68 -14.61
CA CYS A 42 5.12 -7.28 -15.05
C CYS A 42 6.22 -7.51 -14.00
N ASN A 43 5.88 -7.51 -12.71
CA ASN A 43 6.83 -7.59 -11.58
C ASN A 43 7.86 -6.43 -11.52
N GLU A 44 7.48 -5.23 -11.98
CA GLU A 44 8.32 -4.02 -11.98
C GLU A 44 7.52 -2.72 -11.70
N GLY A 45 6.28 -2.84 -11.23
CA GLY A 45 5.43 -1.70 -10.92
C GLY A 45 4.75 -1.01 -12.10
N ASP A 46 5.03 -1.41 -13.35
CA ASP A 46 4.54 -0.70 -14.53
C ASP A 46 3.06 -1.00 -14.88
N CYS A 47 2.63 -2.26 -14.77
CA CYS A 47 1.32 -2.66 -15.30
C CYS A 47 0.11 -2.42 -14.37
N GLY A 48 0.33 -2.17 -13.08
CA GLY A 48 -0.73 -2.00 -12.08
C GLY A 48 -1.64 -3.20 -11.81
N ALA A 49 -1.41 -4.39 -12.37
CA ALA A 49 -2.24 -5.57 -12.10
C ALA A 49 -2.13 -6.08 -10.64
N CYS A 50 -1.05 -5.69 -9.97
CA CYS A 50 -0.75 -6.03 -8.59
C CYS A 50 -1.17 -4.93 -7.59
N THR A 51 -2.00 -3.96 -8.00
CA THR A 51 -2.36 -2.84 -7.12
C THR A 51 -3.14 -3.33 -5.90
N VAL A 52 -2.67 -2.90 -4.73
CA VAL A 52 -3.32 -3.03 -3.42
C VAL A 52 -3.41 -1.65 -2.79
N VAL A 53 -4.17 -1.49 -1.72
CA VAL A 53 -4.27 -0.21 -0.99
C VAL A 53 -3.66 -0.36 0.39
N LEU A 54 -2.77 0.57 0.75
CA LEU A 54 -2.25 0.71 2.11
C LEU A 54 -2.95 1.87 2.80
N ALA A 55 -3.49 1.62 3.99
CA ALA A 55 -4.02 2.65 4.88
C ALA A 55 -3.08 2.83 6.06
N ARG A 56 -2.60 4.07 6.28
CA ARG A 56 -1.70 4.40 7.40
C ARG A 56 -2.28 5.52 8.27
N PRO A 57 -1.99 5.52 9.58
CA PRO A 57 -2.30 6.66 10.43
C PRO A 57 -1.68 7.96 9.89
N ASP A 58 -2.49 9.00 9.79
CA ASP A 58 -2.09 10.37 9.51
C ASP A 58 -2.86 11.29 10.47
N GLY A 59 -2.25 11.53 11.64
CA GLY A 59 -2.92 12.17 12.78
C GLY A 59 -4.09 11.32 13.30
N ASP A 60 -5.30 11.86 13.17
CA ASP A 60 -6.54 11.23 13.63
C ASP A 60 -7.38 10.63 12.50
N ARG A 61 -6.78 10.46 11.31
CA ARG A 61 -7.41 9.80 10.16
C ARG A 61 -6.50 8.74 9.58
N LEU A 62 -7.05 7.90 8.71
CA LEU A 62 -6.30 7.00 7.86
C LEU A 62 -6.11 7.62 6.48
N ARG A 63 -4.88 7.56 5.99
CA ARG A 63 -4.53 7.93 4.62
C ARG A 63 -4.40 6.67 3.78
N TYR A 64 -5.21 6.58 2.72
CA TYR A 64 -5.30 5.43 1.82
C TYR A 64 -4.52 5.71 0.54
N HIS A 65 -3.63 4.79 0.17
CA HIS A 65 -2.79 4.91 -1.02
C HIS A 65 -2.74 3.61 -1.80
N ALA A 66 -3.00 3.70 -3.10
CA ALA A 66 -2.76 2.59 -4.02
C ALA A 66 -1.26 2.40 -4.24
N VAL A 67 -0.77 1.15 -4.16
CA VAL A 67 0.65 0.80 -4.37
C VAL A 67 0.80 -0.48 -5.17
N ASN A 68 1.93 -0.64 -5.85
CA ASN A 68 2.28 -1.86 -6.56
C ASN A 68 2.88 -2.90 -5.60
N SER A 69 2.09 -3.91 -5.21
CA SER A 69 2.54 -4.96 -4.28
C SER A 69 3.74 -5.79 -4.76
N CYS A 70 4.01 -5.83 -6.07
CA CYS A 70 5.13 -6.58 -6.65
C CYS A 70 6.51 -6.02 -6.29
N ILE A 71 6.61 -4.71 -6.01
CA ILE A 71 7.86 -4.03 -5.63
C ILE A 71 7.82 -3.47 -4.22
N GLN A 72 6.70 -3.65 -3.51
CA GLN A 72 6.59 -3.36 -2.08
C GLN A 72 7.10 -4.56 -1.27
N LEU A 73 7.91 -4.34 -0.24
CA LEU A 73 8.44 -5.40 0.61
C LEU A 73 7.59 -5.59 1.88
N VAL A 74 7.33 -6.83 2.31
CA VAL A 74 6.50 -7.14 3.49
C VAL A 74 6.94 -6.43 4.76
N PRO A 75 8.24 -6.33 5.11
CA PRO A 75 8.65 -5.64 6.33
C PRO A 75 8.27 -4.17 6.40
N THR A 76 8.02 -3.53 5.25
CA THR A 76 7.52 -2.14 5.20
C THR A 76 6.04 -2.02 5.57
N LEU A 77 5.28 -3.12 5.68
CA LEU A 77 3.87 -3.10 6.05
C LEU A 77 3.63 -2.80 7.53
N ASP A 78 4.68 -2.77 8.35
CA ASP A 78 4.58 -2.47 9.77
C ASP A 78 3.76 -1.19 10.02
N GLY A 79 2.78 -1.28 10.93
CA GLY A 79 1.90 -0.18 11.32
C GLY A 79 0.92 0.30 10.23
N CYS A 80 0.55 -0.55 9.26
CA CYS A 80 -0.52 -0.22 8.29
C CYS A 80 -1.61 -1.28 8.20
N GLN A 81 -2.70 -0.90 7.54
CA GLN A 81 -3.65 -1.84 6.98
C GLN A 81 -3.36 -2.01 5.49
N ILE A 82 -3.36 -3.25 5.00
CA ILE A 82 -3.37 -3.59 3.59
C ILE A 82 -4.74 -4.12 3.19
N LEU A 83 -5.30 -3.54 2.13
CA LEU A 83 -6.55 -3.92 1.50
C LEU A 83 -6.29 -4.44 0.08
N THR A 84 -6.96 -5.53 -0.26
CA THR A 84 -6.91 -6.21 -1.55
C THR A 84 -8.30 -6.22 -2.19
N VAL A 85 -8.39 -6.67 -3.45
CA VAL A 85 -9.69 -6.72 -4.15
C VAL A 85 -10.70 -7.63 -3.42
N GLU A 86 -10.19 -8.65 -2.73
CA GLU A 86 -10.99 -9.56 -1.92
C GLU A 86 -11.55 -8.89 -0.66
N ASP A 87 -11.01 -7.77 -0.19
CA ASP A 87 -11.53 -7.07 1.01
C ASP A 87 -12.72 -6.16 0.69
N LEU A 88 -13.06 -5.98 -0.59
CA LEU A 88 -14.11 -5.03 -0.99
C LEU A 88 -15.51 -5.64 -1.05
N HIS A 89 -15.66 -6.96 -0.98
CA HIS A 89 -16.98 -7.58 -1.02
C HIS A 89 -17.77 -7.28 0.26
N GLY A 90 -19.09 -7.13 0.13
CA GLY A 90 -20.00 -7.04 1.27
C GLY A 90 -20.04 -8.35 2.08
N PRO A 91 -20.65 -8.33 3.28
CA PRO A 91 -20.74 -9.50 4.16
C PRO A 91 -21.45 -10.70 3.50
N ASP A 92 -22.42 -10.43 2.62
CA ASP A 92 -23.17 -11.45 1.88
C ASP A 92 -22.64 -11.69 0.45
N GLY A 93 -21.40 -11.25 0.17
CA GLY A 93 -20.77 -11.37 -1.15
C GLY A 93 -21.26 -10.32 -2.17
N GLU A 94 -21.97 -9.29 -1.71
CA GLU A 94 -22.36 -8.16 -2.56
C GLU A 94 -21.13 -7.48 -3.18
N LEU A 95 -21.23 -7.13 -4.46
CA LEU A 95 -20.16 -6.40 -5.13
C LEU A 95 -20.04 -4.98 -4.58
N HIS A 96 -18.80 -4.58 -4.32
CA HIS A 96 -18.48 -3.18 -4.06
C HIS A 96 -18.98 -2.29 -5.22
N PRO A 97 -19.42 -1.04 -4.99
CA PRO A 97 -19.89 -0.17 -6.08
C PRO A 97 -18.90 -0.05 -7.25
N ILE A 98 -17.59 -0.01 -6.96
CA ILE A 98 -16.52 -0.03 -7.97
C ILE A 98 -16.54 -1.32 -8.78
N GLN A 99 -16.65 -2.49 -8.13
CA GLN A 99 -16.71 -3.78 -8.81
C GLN A 99 -17.99 -3.90 -9.66
N ARG A 100 -19.13 -3.44 -9.14
CA ARG A 100 -20.40 -3.42 -9.86
C ARG A 100 -20.33 -2.52 -11.11
N ALA A 101 -19.79 -1.31 -10.98
CA ALA A 101 -19.61 -0.40 -12.12
C ALA A 101 -18.74 -1.03 -13.23
N MET A 102 -17.68 -1.76 -12.87
CA MET A 102 -16.85 -2.49 -13.85
C MET A 102 -17.64 -3.57 -14.61
N VAL A 103 -18.61 -4.22 -13.96
CA VAL A 103 -19.49 -5.21 -14.60
C VAL A 103 -20.50 -4.52 -15.52
N GLU A 104 -21.22 -3.53 -14.99
CA GLU A 104 -22.34 -2.85 -15.67
C GLU A 104 -21.90 -2.08 -16.93
N THR A 105 -20.67 -1.57 -16.93
CA THR A 105 -20.12 -0.80 -18.06
C THR A 105 -19.30 -1.66 -19.03
N HIS A 106 -19.20 -2.98 -18.80
CA HIS A 106 -18.32 -3.88 -19.55
C HIS A 106 -16.82 -3.48 -19.44
N GLY A 107 -16.42 -2.94 -18.29
CA GLY A 107 -15.04 -2.58 -17.94
C GLY A 107 -14.09 -3.78 -17.78
N SER A 108 -14.56 -5.01 -17.94
CA SER A 108 -13.77 -6.24 -17.80
C SER A 108 -14.03 -7.21 -18.95
N GLN A 109 -12.96 -7.71 -19.56
CA GLN A 109 -13.00 -8.80 -20.56
C GLN A 109 -12.25 -10.04 -20.04
N CYS A 110 -10.93 -10.13 -20.25
CA CYS A 110 -10.13 -11.25 -19.74
C CYS A 110 -10.06 -11.30 -18.20
N GLY A 111 -10.40 -10.20 -17.52
CA GLY A 111 -10.46 -10.10 -16.06
C GLY A 111 -9.11 -9.95 -15.35
N PHE A 112 -7.98 -10.11 -16.02
CA PHE A 112 -6.67 -10.17 -15.36
C PHE A 112 -6.25 -8.85 -14.70
N CYS A 113 -6.45 -7.72 -15.40
CA CYS A 113 -6.10 -6.39 -14.89
C CYS A 113 -7.19 -5.79 -13.98
N THR A 114 -8.40 -6.35 -13.99
CA THR A 114 -9.59 -5.79 -13.33
C THR A 114 -9.37 -5.54 -11.83
N PRO A 115 -8.76 -6.46 -11.04
CA PRO A 115 -8.41 -6.19 -9.65
C PRO A 115 -7.57 -4.93 -9.44
N GLY A 116 -6.58 -4.71 -10.31
CA GLY A 116 -5.69 -3.54 -10.22
C GLY A 116 -6.45 -2.22 -10.44
N PHE A 117 -7.32 -2.17 -11.45
CA PHE A 117 -8.18 -1.00 -11.69
C PHE A 117 -9.13 -0.73 -10.52
N VAL A 118 -9.78 -1.78 -10.00
CA VAL A 118 -10.68 -1.67 -8.85
C VAL A 118 -9.95 -1.07 -7.64
N MET A 119 -8.75 -1.57 -7.32
CA MET A 119 -7.98 -1.07 -6.18
C MET A 119 -7.39 0.32 -6.41
N SER A 120 -7.15 0.73 -7.65
CA SER A 120 -6.66 2.08 -7.97
C SER A 120 -7.76 3.13 -7.84
N LEU A 121 -9.01 2.77 -8.15
CA LEU A 121 -10.18 3.64 -7.96
C LEU A 121 -10.64 3.73 -6.50
N PHE A 122 -10.28 2.76 -5.66
CA PHE A 122 -10.77 2.67 -4.29
C PHE A 122 -10.47 3.91 -3.43
N PRO A 123 -9.21 4.41 -3.34
CA PRO A 123 -8.94 5.61 -2.55
C PRO A 123 -9.70 6.85 -3.03
N VAL A 124 -9.83 7.03 -4.36
CA VAL A 124 -10.55 8.16 -4.96
C VAL A 124 -12.04 8.11 -4.64
N TRP A 125 -12.66 6.93 -4.80
CA TRP A 125 -14.06 6.74 -4.43
C TRP A 125 -14.28 6.92 -2.91
N ARG A 126 -13.32 6.48 -2.08
CA ARG A 126 -13.39 6.58 -0.61
C ARG A 126 -13.41 8.02 -0.13
N GLU A 127 -12.50 8.85 -0.67
CA GLU A 127 -12.43 10.29 -0.34
C GLU A 127 -13.70 11.03 -0.78
N GLY A 128 -14.39 10.49 -1.79
CA GLY A 128 -15.65 11.01 -2.29
C GLY A 128 -15.46 12.20 -3.23
N GLY A 129 -16.55 12.89 -3.52
CA GLY A 129 -16.59 13.97 -4.52
C GLY A 129 -16.84 13.45 -5.93
N ALA A 130 -16.65 14.32 -6.92
CA ALA A 130 -16.95 14.04 -8.31
C ALA A 130 -15.72 14.36 -9.19
N PRO A 131 -14.67 13.52 -9.16
CA PRO A 131 -13.45 13.76 -9.92
C PRO A 131 -13.78 13.97 -11.40
N SER A 132 -13.04 14.88 -12.02
CA SER A 132 -13.08 15.10 -13.45
C SER A 132 -12.56 13.87 -14.19
N ARG A 133 -12.91 13.78 -15.48
CA ARG A 133 -12.41 12.71 -16.34
C ARG A 133 -10.88 12.68 -16.43
N ALA A 134 -10.23 13.85 -16.37
CA ALA A 134 -8.78 13.96 -16.37
C ALA A 134 -8.18 13.35 -15.09
N GLU A 135 -8.72 13.69 -13.92
CA GLU A 135 -8.28 13.12 -12.64
C GLU A 135 -8.51 11.60 -12.57
N ILE A 136 -9.62 11.11 -13.14
CA ILE A 136 -9.86 9.67 -13.29
C ILE A 136 -8.79 9.03 -14.19
N ALA A 137 -8.49 9.64 -15.34
CA ALA A 137 -7.47 9.12 -16.25
C ALA A 137 -6.09 9.09 -15.60
N ASP A 138 -5.72 10.14 -14.85
CA ASP A 138 -4.47 10.22 -14.11
C ASP A 138 -4.38 9.15 -13.01
N THR A 139 -5.49 8.92 -12.29
CA THR A 139 -5.58 7.86 -11.27
C THR A 139 -5.32 6.47 -11.87
N LEU A 140 -5.77 6.24 -13.11
CA LEU A 140 -5.68 4.96 -13.80
C LEU A 140 -4.45 4.83 -14.71
N ALA A 141 -3.61 5.87 -14.81
CA ALA A 141 -2.47 5.89 -15.73
C ALA A 141 -1.45 4.77 -15.44
N GLY A 142 -1.36 4.33 -14.18
CA GLY A 142 -0.51 3.22 -13.75
C GLY A 142 -1.10 1.82 -13.95
N ASN A 143 -2.26 1.68 -14.62
CA ASN A 143 -2.91 0.39 -14.87
C ASN A 143 -3.00 0.10 -16.37
N LEU A 144 -2.46 -1.05 -16.79
CA LEU A 144 -2.47 -1.46 -18.19
C LEU A 144 -3.59 -2.47 -18.46
N CYS A 145 -4.36 -2.21 -19.53
CA CYS A 145 -5.36 -3.15 -20.05
C CYS A 145 -5.12 -3.39 -21.54
N ARG A 146 -4.99 -4.67 -21.92
CA ARG A 146 -4.80 -5.06 -23.32
C ARG A 146 -6.10 -5.35 -24.09
N CYS A 147 -7.22 -5.48 -23.39
CA CYS A 147 -8.46 -6.02 -23.97
C CYS A 147 -9.55 -4.96 -24.20
N THR A 148 -9.77 -4.04 -23.25
CA THR A 148 -10.98 -3.19 -23.23
C THR A 148 -10.87 -1.92 -24.04
N GLY A 149 -9.65 -1.48 -24.38
CA GLY A 149 -9.43 -0.15 -24.97
C GLY A 149 -9.75 1.01 -24.04
N TYR A 150 -9.82 0.77 -22.72
CA TYR A 150 -10.02 1.74 -21.63
C TYR A 150 -11.37 2.49 -21.58
N GLY A 151 -12.05 2.72 -22.69
CA GLY A 151 -13.32 3.45 -22.73
C GLY A 151 -14.36 2.96 -21.69
N PRO A 152 -14.67 1.65 -21.66
CA PRO A 152 -15.55 1.06 -20.64
C PRO A 152 -15.07 1.25 -19.19
N ILE A 153 -13.76 1.21 -18.95
CA ILE A 153 -13.19 1.38 -17.60
C ILE A 153 -13.34 2.83 -17.13
N LEU A 154 -13.10 3.79 -18.02
CA LEU A 154 -13.33 5.21 -17.73
C LEU A 154 -14.80 5.48 -17.46
N ALA A 155 -15.71 4.86 -18.23
CA ALA A 155 -17.15 4.96 -18.00
C ALA A 155 -17.54 4.39 -16.61
N ALA A 156 -16.93 3.27 -16.18
CA ALA A 156 -17.13 2.71 -14.84
C ALA A 156 -16.76 3.73 -13.76
N ALA A 157 -15.60 4.37 -13.90
CA ALA A 157 -15.13 5.38 -12.95
C ALA A 157 -16.00 6.65 -12.96
N GLU A 158 -16.49 7.08 -14.12
CA GLU A 158 -17.43 8.21 -14.24
C GLU A 158 -18.78 7.91 -13.57
N GLN A 159 -19.29 6.67 -13.67
CA GLN A 159 -20.51 6.23 -12.99
C GLN A 159 -20.40 6.34 -11.46
N LEU A 160 -19.19 6.19 -10.91
CA LEU A 160 -18.96 6.31 -9.47
C LEU A 160 -19.12 7.73 -8.95
N ARG A 161 -19.08 8.77 -9.80
CA ARG A 161 -19.23 10.18 -9.40
C ARG A 161 -20.58 10.48 -8.75
N SER A 162 -21.62 9.72 -9.11
CA SER A 162 -22.96 9.81 -8.54
C SER A 162 -23.21 8.80 -7.41
N THR A 163 -22.21 8.00 -7.05
CA THR A 163 -22.33 7.02 -5.97
C THR A 163 -21.75 7.63 -4.68
N PRO A 164 -22.46 7.55 -3.55
CA PRO A 164 -21.89 7.99 -2.27
C PRO A 164 -20.56 7.27 -2.00
N GLY A 165 -19.52 8.02 -1.59
CA GLY A 165 -18.23 7.46 -1.18
C GLY A 165 -18.33 6.74 0.18
N ALA A 166 -17.23 6.11 0.63
CA ALA A 166 -17.21 5.35 1.88
C ALA A 166 -17.58 6.17 3.13
N ALA A 167 -17.29 7.47 3.16
CA ALA A 167 -17.69 8.35 4.26
C ALA A 167 -19.22 8.46 4.43
N ALA A 168 -19.99 8.09 3.40
CA ALA A 168 -21.45 7.98 3.43
C ALA A 168 -21.94 6.54 3.63
N HIS A 169 -21.05 5.54 3.59
CA HIS A 169 -21.38 4.16 3.93
C HIS A 169 -21.32 3.97 5.45
N LEU A 170 -22.44 3.52 6.03
CA LEU A 170 -22.65 3.28 7.46
C LEU A 170 -21.71 2.23 8.10
N VAL A 171 -20.79 1.64 7.32
CA VAL A 171 -19.87 0.55 7.72
C VAL A 171 -18.41 1.01 7.68
N ASP A 172 -18.13 2.32 7.64
CA ASP A 172 -16.75 2.81 7.70
C ASP A 172 -16.13 2.53 9.08
N ARG A 173 -15.21 1.57 9.13
CA ARG A 173 -14.50 1.12 10.35
C ARG A 173 -13.22 1.91 10.59
N GLU A 174 -13.07 3.09 10.00
CA GLU A 174 -11.85 3.90 10.07
C GLU A 174 -11.37 4.13 11.50
N ALA A 175 -12.27 4.51 12.41
CA ALA A 175 -11.91 4.76 13.82
C ALA A 175 -11.40 3.49 14.52
N GLU A 176 -12.00 2.33 14.25
CA GLU A 176 -11.58 1.05 14.82
C GLU A 176 -10.21 0.63 14.27
N VAL A 177 -10.03 0.71 12.94
CA VAL A 177 -8.76 0.40 12.28
C VAL A 177 -7.65 1.33 12.79
N LEU A 178 -7.92 2.63 12.90
CA LEU A 178 -6.98 3.60 13.44
C LEU A 178 -6.60 3.27 14.89
N ALA A 179 -7.57 2.92 15.74
CA ALA A 179 -7.30 2.53 17.11
C ALA A 179 -6.43 1.27 17.20
N GLN A 180 -6.71 0.26 16.36
CA GLN A 180 -5.89 -0.95 16.30
C GLN A 180 -4.47 -0.66 15.83
N LEU A 181 -4.29 0.14 14.77
CA LEU A 181 -2.96 0.50 14.28
C LEU A 181 -2.17 1.34 15.29
N LYS A 182 -2.82 2.29 15.97
CA LYS A 182 -2.19 3.06 17.06
C LYS A 182 -1.79 2.15 18.23
N ALA A 183 -2.56 1.10 18.53
CA ALA A 183 -2.23 0.13 19.57
C ALA A 183 -1.08 -0.83 19.19
N MET A 184 -0.80 -1.02 17.90
CA MET A 184 0.35 -1.79 17.42
C MET A 184 1.67 -1.02 17.47
N ASP A 185 1.63 0.32 17.54
CA ASP A 185 2.83 1.13 17.62
C ASP A 185 3.36 1.18 19.05
N ASP A 186 4.42 0.43 19.29
CA ASP A 186 5.14 0.34 20.57
C ASP A 186 6.22 1.41 20.74
N GLY A 187 6.45 2.23 19.71
CA GLY A 187 7.53 3.23 19.68
C GLY A 187 8.94 2.62 19.62
N GLU A 188 9.08 1.29 19.44
CA GLU A 188 10.37 0.62 19.36
C GLU A 188 10.86 0.47 17.92
N THR A 189 12.18 0.55 17.71
CA THR A 189 12.79 0.12 16.45
C THR A 189 12.45 -1.35 16.17
N MET A 190 11.85 -1.60 15.01
CA MET A 190 11.54 -2.95 14.54
C MET A 190 12.74 -3.52 13.78
N THR A 191 13.00 -4.81 13.97
CA THR A 191 14.02 -5.55 13.24
C THR A 191 13.56 -6.96 12.91
N VAL A 192 13.77 -7.39 11.66
CA VAL A 192 13.55 -8.79 11.27
C VAL A 192 14.78 -9.33 10.55
N GLU A 193 15.06 -10.61 10.79
CA GLU A 193 16.21 -11.29 10.23
C GLU A 193 15.81 -12.64 9.66
N ARG A 194 16.38 -12.98 8.51
CA ARG A 194 16.30 -14.31 7.93
C ARG A 194 17.54 -14.60 7.08
N ASP A 195 18.12 -15.78 7.27
CA ASP A 195 19.27 -16.28 6.51
C ASP A 195 20.45 -15.26 6.48
N GLY A 196 20.72 -14.65 7.64
CA GLY A 196 21.76 -13.64 7.86
C GLY A 196 21.48 -12.26 7.24
N ARG A 197 20.32 -12.07 6.58
CA ARG A 197 19.87 -10.77 6.06
C ARG A 197 19.01 -10.07 7.08
N ARG A 198 19.19 -8.75 7.22
CA ARG A 198 18.55 -7.93 8.25
C ARG A 198 17.73 -6.79 7.64
N PHE A 199 16.59 -6.51 8.23
CA PHE A 199 15.76 -5.36 7.93
C PHE A 199 15.53 -4.58 9.22
N PHE A 200 15.78 -3.29 9.22
CA PHE A 200 15.52 -2.39 10.34
C PHE A 200 14.48 -1.34 9.96
N ALA A 201 13.60 -1.00 10.89
CA ALA A 201 12.70 0.13 10.81
C ALA A 201 12.87 1.00 12.07
N PRO A 202 13.77 1.99 12.06
CA PRO A 202 14.00 2.87 13.21
C PRO A 202 12.75 3.66 13.58
N ALA A 203 12.49 3.76 14.88
CA ALA A 203 11.34 4.52 15.41
C ALA A 203 11.60 6.03 15.54
N SER A 204 12.86 6.48 15.44
CA SER A 204 13.25 7.89 15.58
C SER A 204 14.45 8.24 14.72
N LEU A 205 14.73 9.53 14.60
CA LEU A 205 15.92 10.02 13.90
C LEU A 205 17.23 9.57 14.58
N ASP A 206 17.26 9.54 15.91
CA ASP A 206 18.43 9.08 16.68
C ASP A 206 18.69 7.60 16.43
N ALA A 207 17.65 6.76 16.48
CA ALA A 207 17.78 5.34 16.19
C ALA A 207 18.23 5.09 14.73
N LEU A 208 17.77 5.92 13.79
CA LEU A 208 18.26 5.88 12.41
C LEU A 208 19.76 6.22 12.33
N ALA A 209 20.21 7.27 13.02
CA ALA A 209 21.61 7.66 13.03
C ALA A 209 22.51 6.56 13.62
N GLU A 210 22.11 5.96 14.74
CA GLU A 210 22.81 4.83 15.36
C GLU A 210 22.94 3.63 14.41
N LEU A 211 21.85 3.26 13.73
CA LEU A 211 21.86 2.16 12.76
C LEU A 211 22.74 2.45 11.54
N LEU A 212 22.75 3.68 11.04
CA LEU A 212 23.61 4.07 9.91
C LEU A 212 25.10 4.04 10.29
N LEU A 213 25.44 4.41 11.53
CA LEU A 213 26.80 4.28 12.05
C LEU A 213 27.22 2.82 12.26
N ALA A 214 26.31 1.98 12.77
CA ALA A 214 26.56 0.55 12.98
C ALA A 214 26.62 -0.25 11.67
N HIS A 215 25.89 0.19 10.64
CA HIS A 215 25.75 -0.48 9.35
C HIS A 215 26.01 0.47 8.18
N PRO A 216 27.26 0.92 7.97
CA PRO A 216 27.58 1.93 6.94
C PRO A 216 27.34 1.45 5.50
N ALA A 217 27.23 0.13 5.27
CA ALA A 217 26.91 -0.46 3.98
C ALA A 217 25.41 -0.79 3.80
N ALA A 218 24.55 -0.42 4.76
CA ALA A 218 23.12 -0.70 4.68
C ALA A 218 22.47 0.01 3.49
N THR A 219 21.53 -0.67 2.85
CA THR A 219 20.67 -0.08 1.84
C THR A 219 19.55 0.69 2.53
N VAL A 220 19.52 2.01 2.35
CA VAL A 220 18.42 2.84 2.86
C VAL A 220 17.22 2.74 1.95
N LEU A 221 16.08 2.34 2.50
CA LEU A 221 14.83 2.10 1.78
C LEU A 221 13.77 3.13 2.18
N ALA A 222 13.07 3.69 1.19
CA ALA A 222 11.87 4.49 1.40
C ALA A 222 10.65 3.85 0.72
N GLY A 223 10.37 4.22 -0.53
CA GLY A 223 9.19 3.78 -1.29
C GLY A 223 9.33 2.43 -2.02
N SER A 224 10.52 1.84 -2.05
CA SER A 224 10.84 0.56 -2.74
C SER A 224 10.72 0.56 -4.26
N THR A 225 10.45 1.68 -4.92
CA THR A 225 10.24 1.72 -6.38
C THR A 225 11.51 1.49 -7.20
N ASP A 226 12.68 1.74 -6.61
CA ASP A 226 14.00 1.48 -7.15
C ASP A 226 14.57 0.14 -6.62
N ILE A 227 14.63 0.00 -5.30
CA ILE A 227 15.20 -1.15 -4.60
C ILE A 227 14.38 -2.41 -4.87
N GLY A 228 13.06 -2.29 -5.04
CA GLY A 228 12.20 -3.40 -5.43
C GLY A 228 12.62 -3.99 -6.78
N LEU A 229 13.05 -3.16 -7.75
CA LEU A 229 13.55 -3.64 -9.05
C LEU A 229 14.93 -4.31 -8.93
N TRP A 230 15.75 -3.90 -7.97
CA TRP A 230 17.00 -4.60 -7.68
C TRP A 230 16.73 -6.04 -7.27
N VAL A 231 15.66 -6.27 -6.51
CA VAL A 231 15.21 -7.61 -6.11
C VAL A 231 14.53 -8.33 -7.28
N THR A 232 13.45 -7.78 -7.82
CA THR A 232 12.57 -8.51 -8.74
C THR A 232 13.10 -8.66 -10.16
N LYS A 233 13.98 -7.76 -10.60
CA LYS A 233 14.50 -7.73 -11.98
C LYS A 233 16.00 -7.96 -12.08
N GLN A 234 16.76 -7.54 -11.08
CA GLN A 234 18.21 -7.70 -11.08
C GLN A 234 18.69 -8.85 -10.19
N ASP A 235 17.79 -9.49 -9.43
CA ASP A 235 18.11 -10.60 -8.51
C ASP A 235 19.25 -10.25 -7.55
N ARG A 236 19.31 -8.98 -7.14
CA ARG A 236 20.33 -8.48 -6.22
C ARG A 236 19.99 -8.93 -4.80
N ARG A 237 20.94 -9.61 -4.18
CA ARG A 237 20.91 -9.88 -2.75
C ARG A 237 21.16 -8.61 -1.95
N LEU A 238 20.27 -8.32 -0.99
CA LEU A 238 20.39 -7.21 -0.04
C LEU A 238 20.57 -7.76 1.37
N ASP A 239 21.75 -7.52 1.96
CA ASP A 239 22.10 -8.10 3.27
C ASP A 239 21.61 -7.28 4.47
N THR A 240 21.56 -5.95 4.35
CA THR A 240 21.05 -5.07 5.40
C THR A 240 20.26 -3.94 4.79
N ILE A 241 19.00 -3.82 5.19
CA ILE A 241 18.08 -2.78 4.74
C ILE A 241 17.67 -1.94 5.96
N ILE A 242 17.67 -0.62 5.82
CA ILE A 242 17.13 0.31 6.82
C ILE A 242 15.98 1.07 6.17
N TRP A 243 14.75 0.79 6.59
CA TRP A 243 13.55 1.45 6.09
C TRP A 243 13.20 2.68 6.93
N ILE A 244 13.23 3.84 6.31
CA ILE A 244 13.04 5.13 6.99
C ILE A 244 11.56 5.50 7.18
N GLY A 245 10.63 4.62 6.80
CA GLY A 245 9.19 4.91 6.83
C GLY A 245 8.55 4.94 8.22
N ARG A 246 9.29 4.72 9.31
CA ARG A 246 8.79 4.96 10.69
C ARG A 246 9.32 6.26 11.30
N VAL A 247 10.31 6.91 10.68
CA VAL A 247 10.91 8.14 11.22
C VAL A 247 10.01 9.34 10.90
N ALA A 248 9.22 9.77 11.89
CA ALA A 248 8.22 10.83 11.72
C ALA A 248 8.86 12.18 11.35
N GLU A 249 10.05 12.45 11.87
CA GLU A 249 10.82 13.68 11.65
C GLU A 249 11.15 13.90 10.17
N LEU A 250 11.32 12.82 9.39
CA LEU A 250 11.58 12.88 7.95
C LEU A 250 10.34 13.22 7.11
N ARG A 251 9.16 13.31 7.73
CA ARG A 251 7.89 13.64 7.06
C ARG A 251 7.40 15.07 7.33
N ALA A 252 8.07 15.80 8.21
CA ALA A 252 7.63 17.12 8.64
C ALA A 252 7.86 18.18 7.53
N LEU A 253 6.82 18.96 7.21
CA LEU A 253 6.92 20.16 6.39
C LEU A 253 6.93 21.39 7.31
N LEU A 254 8.11 21.86 7.67
CA LEU A 254 8.29 23.03 8.53
C LEU A 254 8.32 24.30 7.67
N ARG A 255 7.42 25.26 7.94
CA ARG A 255 7.53 26.63 7.41
C ARG A 255 8.34 27.47 8.38
N PHE A 256 9.57 27.80 8.02
CA PHE A 256 10.35 28.79 8.74
C PHE A 256 9.80 30.18 8.40
N LEU A 257 9.01 30.78 9.30
CA LEU A 257 8.80 32.22 9.27
C LEU A 257 10.12 32.87 9.68
N PHE A 258 10.88 33.36 8.69
CA PHE A 258 11.89 34.36 8.95
C PHE A 258 11.18 35.62 9.46
N VAL A 259 11.06 35.75 10.78
CA VAL A 259 10.90 37.05 11.40
C VAL A 259 12.23 37.76 11.18
N LEU A 260 12.30 38.60 10.15
CA LEU A 260 13.32 39.64 10.10
C LEU A 260 13.14 40.46 11.38
N CYS A 261 13.98 40.21 12.38
CA CYS A 261 14.27 41.22 13.39
C CYS A 261 14.86 42.41 12.64
N CYS A 262 14.03 43.43 12.39
CA CYS A 262 14.48 44.79 12.10
C CYS A 262 15.14 45.40 13.34
#